data_AF-A0A657AIX6-F1
#
_entry.id   AF-A0A657AIX6-F1
#
_cell.length_a   1.000
_cell.length_b   1.000
_cell.length_c   1.000
_cell.angle_alpha   90.00
_cell.angle_beta   90.00
_cell.angle_gamma   90.00
#
_symmetry.space_group_name_H-M   'P 1'
#
loop_
_entity.id
_entity.type
_entity.pdbx_description
1 polymer ?
#
loop_
_entity_poly.entity_id
_entity_poly.type
_entity_poly.pdbx_seq_one_letter_code
_entity_poly.pdbx_strand_id
1 'polypeptide(L)' 'MAELSQEVLQEFSDRVAEICEQMELEPDQMLEAIGSTFIGAVMSFGKTSYQVEISGVASAAVETMFGASD' A
#
# COMPACT_ATOMS: atom_id res chain seq x y z
N MET A 1 -7.80 11.61 10.96
CA MET A 1 -7.16 10.28 10.96
C MET A 1 -6.22 10.25 12.15
N ALA A 2 -6.15 9.16 12.92
CA ALA A 2 -5.05 9.02 13.87
C ALA A 2 -3.76 8.96 13.03
N GLU A 3 -2.90 9.96 13.18
CA GLU A 3 -1.65 10.02 12.45
C GLU A 3 -0.71 8.96 13.02
N LEU A 4 -0.17 8.10 12.15
CA LEU A 4 0.92 7.22 12.54
C LEU A 4 2.13 8.09 12.88
N SER A 5 2.84 7.75 13.95
CA SER A 5 4.09 8.44 14.26
C SER A 5 5.14 8.16 13.18
N GLN A 6 6.08 9.09 13.01
CA GLN A 6 7.21 8.88 12.10
C GLN A 6 8.03 7.64 12.46
N GLU A 7 8.15 7.33 13.76
CA GLU A 7 8.83 6.14 14.26
C GLU A 7 8.16 4.85 13.76
N VAL A 8 6.83 4.77 13.85
CA VAL A 8 6.07 3.60 13.36
C VAL A 8 6.16 3.48 11.84
N LEU A 9 6.12 4.59 11.11
CA LEU A 9 6.27 4.59 9.65
C LEU A 9 7.68 4.13 9.23
N GLN A 10 8.71 4.57 9.94
CA GLN A 10 10.09 4.16 9.69
C GLN A 10 10.25 2.66 9.98
N GLU A 11 9.83 2.18 11.15
CA GLU A 11 9.91 0.76 11.51
C GLU A 11 9.16 -0.11 10.51
N PHE A 12 7.95 0.31 10.09
CA PHE A 12 7.20 -0.41 9.09
C PHE A 12 7.93 -0.45 7.74
N SER A 13 8.51 0.67 7.31
CA SER A 13 9.25 0.77 6.04
C SER A 13 10.50 -0.11 6.04
N ASP A 14 11.27 -0.11 7.13
CA ASP A 14 12.47 -0.92 7.29
C ASP A 14 12.12 -2.42 7.20
N ARG A 15 11.03 -2.83 7.87
CA ARG A 15 10.56 -4.23 7.84
C ARG A 15 10.05 -4.66 6.47
N VAL A 16 9.41 -3.77 5.71
CA VAL A 16 9.00 -4.06 4.32
C VAL A 16 10.23 -4.28 3.44
N ALA A 17 11.26 -3.42 3.58
CA ALA A 17 12.50 -3.56 2.84
C ALA A 17 13.20 -4.90 3.16
N GLU A 18 13.32 -5.26 4.45
CA GLU A 18 13.88 -6.54 4.88
C GLU A 18 13.14 -7.74 4.27
N ILE A 19 11.80 -7.70 4.23
CA ILE A 19 10.99 -8.77 3.63
C ILE A 19 11.25 -8.86 2.13
N CYS A 20 11.29 -7.73 1.43
CA CYS A 20 11.56 -7.69 0.00
C CYS A 20 12.96 -8.22 -0.34
N GLU A 21 13.97 -7.89 0.47
CA GLU A 21 15.33 -8.42 0.34
C GLU A 21 15.37 -9.94 0.57
N GLN A 22 14.71 -10.44 1.61
CA GLN A 22 14.63 -11.88 1.91
C GLN A 22 13.94 -12.69 0.82
N MET A 23 13.01 -12.06 0.09
CA MET A 23 12.31 -12.65 -1.04
C MET A 23 13.09 -12.55 -2.36
N GLU A 24 14.27 -11.92 -2.36
CA GLU A 24 15.10 -11.67 -3.55
C GLU A 24 14.31 -10.97 -4.67
N LEU A 25 13.43 -10.02 -4.29
CA LEU A 25 12.60 -9.30 -5.26
C LEU A 25 13.43 -8.26 -6.01
N GLU A 26 13.19 -8.14 -7.31
CA GLU A 26 13.65 -6.99 -8.09
C GLU A 26 12.80 -5.75 -7.77
N PRO A 27 13.31 -4.53 -7.98
CA PRO A 27 12.62 -3.28 -7.62
C PRO A 27 11.17 -3.19 -8.12
N ASP A 28 10.91 -3.58 -9.37
CA ASP A 28 9.55 -3.55 -9.93
C ASP A 28 8.62 -4.57 -9.25
N GLN A 29 9.15 -5.73 -8.85
CA GLN A 29 8.39 -6.75 -8.13
C GLN A 29 8.08 -6.31 -6.69
N MET A 30 8.99 -5.54 -6.06
CA MET A 30 8.73 -4.93 -4.76
C MET A 30 7.57 -3.93 -4.85
N LEU A 31 7.58 -3.06 -5.86
CA LEU A 31 6.50 -2.09 -6.10
C LEU A 31 5.16 -2.78 -6.37
N GLU A 32 5.16 -3.84 -7.17
CA GLU A 32 3.97 -4.66 -7.44
C GLU A 32 3.45 -5.34 -6.16
N ALA A 33 4.32 -5.89 -5.33
CA ALA A 33 3.95 -6.53 -4.06
C ALA A 33 3.37 -5.52 -3.06
N ILE A 34 3.98 -4.34 -2.92
CA ILE A 34 3.50 -3.26 -2.03
C ILE A 34 2.14 -2.76 -2.51
N GLY A 35 2.00 -2.49 -3.81
CA GLY A 35 0.74 -2.06 -4.42
C GLY A 35 -0.38 -3.07 -4.23
N SER A 36 -0.10 -4.36 -4.50
CA SER A 36 -1.04 -5.46 -4.32
C SER A 36 -1.49 -5.61 -2.86
N THR A 37 -0.55 -5.44 -1.92
CA THR A 37 -0.85 -5.48 -0.49
C THR A 37 -1.75 -4.33 -0.07
N PHE A 38 -1.48 -3.10 -0.56
CA PHE A 38 -2.31 -1.93 -0.30
C PHE A 38 -3.74 -2.12 -0.83
N ILE A 39 -3.89 -2.56 -2.08
CA ILE A 39 -5.19 -2.86 -2.70
C ILE A 39 -5.94 -3.94 -1.89
N GLY A 40 -5.26 -5.04 -1.58
CA GLY A 40 -5.83 -6.15 -0.82
C GLY A 40 -6.31 -5.73 0.57
N ALA A 41 -5.57 -4.86 1.26
CA ALA A 41 -5.98 -4.30 2.55
C ALA A 41 -7.22 -3.41 2.44
N VAL A 42 -7.29 -2.53 1.44
CA VAL A 42 -8.48 -1.69 1.18
C VAL A 42 -9.72 -2.57 0.97
N MET A 43 -9.59 -3.60 0.14
CA MET A 43 -10.66 -4.55 -0.16
C MET A 43 -11.07 -5.38 1.08
N SER A 44 -10.11 -5.89 1.85
CA SER A 44 -10.39 -6.72 3.04
C SER A 44 -11.09 -5.94 4.16
N PHE A 45 -10.89 -4.63 4.23
CA PHE A 45 -11.62 -3.72 5.11
C PHE A 45 -12.98 -3.27 4.56
N GLY A 46 -13.43 -3.83 3.44
CA GLY A 46 -14.72 -3.52 2.83
C GLY A 46 -14.83 -2.11 2.27
N LYS A 47 -13.71 -1.46 1.96
CA LYS A 47 -13.68 -0.13 1.35
C LYS A 47 -13.74 -0.25 -0.16
N THR A 48 -14.59 0.56 -0.79
CA THR A 48 -14.70 0.66 -2.26
C THR A 48 -13.78 1.73 -2.84
N SER A 49 -13.37 2.68 -2.00
CA SER A 49 -12.35 3.67 -2.31
C SER A 49 -11.53 4.02 -1.07
N TYR A 50 -10.23 4.22 -1.26
CA TYR A 50 -9.35 4.73 -0.22
C TYR A 50 -8.15 5.44 -0.84
N GLN A 51 -7.82 6.62 -0.31
CA GLN A 51 -6.69 7.43 -0.75
C GLN A 51 -5.74 7.67 0.41
N VAL A 52 -4.45 7.50 0.16
CA VAL A 52 -3.37 7.96 1.02
C VAL A 52 -2.74 9.17 0.37
N GLU A 53 -2.50 10.22 1.15
CA GLU A 53 -1.84 11.45 0.72
C GLU A 53 -0.67 11.75 1.67
N ILE A 54 0.49 12.00 1.08
CA ILE A 54 1.66 12.54 1.78
C ILE A 54 1.79 13.99 1.32
N SER A 55 1.38 14.91 2.20
CA SER A 55 1.28 16.35 1.90
C SER A 55 2.55 16.90 1.25
N GLY A 56 2.40 17.43 0.03
CA GLY A 56 3.49 18.03 -0.74
C GLY A 56 4.45 17.05 -1.40
N VAL A 57 4.20 15.74 -1.32
CA VAL A 57 5.05 14.70 -1.92
C VAL A 57 4.31 13.91 -2.99
N ALA A 58 3.23 13.19 -2.63
CA ALA A 58 2.51 12.29 -3.53
C ALA A 58 1.15 11.84 -2.96
N SER A 59 0.31 11.26 -3.81
CA SER A 59 -0.89 10.53 -3.40
C SER A 59 -1.00 9.19 -4.13
N ALA A 60 -1.68 8.23 -3.49
CA ALA A 60 -2.02 6.93 -4.06
C ALA A 60 -3.48 6.60 -3.71
N ALA A 61 -4.24 6.09 -4.68
CA ALA A 61 -5.65 5.77 -4.50
C ALA A 61 -5.96 4.36 -5.00
N VAL A 62 -6.87 3.70 -4.30
CA VAL A 62 -7.50 2.44 -4.73
C VAL A 62 -8.96 2.74 -5.02
N GLU A 63 -9.39 2.42 -6.23
CA GLU A 63 -10.79 2.44 -6.64
C GLU A 63 -11.17 1.02 -7.09
N THR A 64 -12.10 0.39 -6.38
CA THR A 64 -12.55 -0.96 -6.76
C THR A 64 -13.39 -0.88 -8.02
N MET A 65 -12.88 -1.43 -9.12
CA MET A 65 -13.66 -1.62 -10.34
C MET A 65 -14.57 -2.84 -10.15
N PHE A 66 -15.81 -2.62 -9.71
CA PHE A 66 -16.84 -3.64 -9.85
C PHE A 66 -17.13 -3.77 -11.34
N GLY A 67 -16.80 -4.93 -11.93
CA GLY A 67 -17.19 -5.24 -13.29
C GLY A 67 -18.69 -4.98 -13.45
N ALA A 68 -19.08 -4.24 -14.48
CA ALA A 68 -20.44 -4.29 -14.96
C ALA A 68 -20.75 -5.76 -15.24
N SER A 69 -21.53 -6.38 -14.36
CA SER A 69 -22.20 -7.63 -14.69
C SER A 69 -23.18 -7.27 -15.80
N ASP A 70 -22.80 -7.51 -17.05
CA ASP A 70 -23.74 -7.68 -18.16
C ASP A 70 -24.54 -8.98 -17.97
#